data_AF-A0AA90SPG0-F1
#
_entry.id   AF-A0AA90SPG0-F1
#
_cell.length_a   1.000
_cell.length_b   1.000
_cell.length_c   1.000
_cell.angle_alpha   90.00
_cell.angle_beta   90.00
_cell.angle_gamma   90.00
#
_symmetry.space_group_name_H-M   'P 1'
#
loop_
_entity.id
_entity.type
_entity.pdbx_description
1 polymer ?
#
loop_
_entity_poly.entity_id
_entity_poly.type
_entity_poly.pdbx_seq_one_letter_code
_entity_poly.pdbx_strand_id
1 'polypeptide(L)'
;MQSSEAPDSRPRAERVPSNRDVDWVRRPTVAELAEFDGAWTRRFGGTPLRAIDLRYVDRSKWVRLHSLPESKRYAESEAEYMELLRRYFAILDELRGNEQILTVVTCSFSFSRSQRPVRRNSVLAGLLPRPRYWRSVSEGEDEHEEQAWVHLYVHRVHREAPALRELFRAAADERAVDVIVTGSEVTWVLHPYDGGSDLILPTPVERDRVSELFVDWRSPWDHGL
;
A
#
# COMPACT_ATOMS: atom_id res chain seq x y z
N MET A 1 -13.54 -52.14 49.57
CA MET A 1 -14.08 -51.36 48.43
C MET A 1 -13.55 -49.94 48.54
N GLN A 2 -12.47 -49.63 47.83
CA GLN A 2 -12.00 -48.25 47.63
C GLN A 2 -12.11 -47.98 46.14
N SER A 3 -12.98 -47.04 45.76
CA SER A 3 -13.13 -46.58 44.39
C SER A 3 -12.18 -45.41 44.16
N SER A 4 -11.39 -45.52 43.10
CA SER A 4 -10.48 -44.48 42.59
C SER A 4 -11.27 -43.58 41.64
N GLU A 5 -11.21 -42.26 41.86
CA GLU A 5 -11.67 -41.24 40.90
C GLU A 5 -10.47 -40.70 40.12
N ALA A 6 -10.57 -40.74 38.80
CA ALA A 6 -9.61 -40.17 37.86
C ALA A 6 -9.89 -38.66 37.64
N PRO A 7 -8.88 -37.82 37.35
CA PRO A 7 -9.09 -36.40 37.14
C PRO A 7 -9.63 -36.08 35.73
N ASP A 8 -10.70 -35.28 35.68
CA ASP A 8 -11.34 -34.72 34.48
C ASP A 8 -10.40 -33.72 33.79
N SER A 9 -9.74 -34.14 32.71
CA SER A 9 -8.92 -33.28 31.85
C SER A 9 -9.77 -32.66 30.74
N ARG A 10 -10.35 -31.48 30.99
CA ARG A 10 -10.96 -30.66 29.93
C ARG A 10 -9.91 -29.77 29.26
N PRO A 11 -9.88 -29.68 27.92
CA PRO A 11 -8.94 -28.82 27.22
C PRO A 11 -9.25 -27.35 27.51
N ARG A 12 -8.19 -26.60 27.82
CA ARG A 12 -8.22 -25.15 28.04
C ARG A 12 -8.56 -24.47 26.72
N ALA A 13 -9.76 -23.94 26.60
CA ALA A 13 -10.18 -23.18 25.42
C ALA A 13 -9.17 -22.06 25.13
N GLU A 14 -8.56 -22.11 23.94
CA GLU A 14 -7.75 -21.01 23.42
C GLU A 14 -8.62 -19.76 23.34
N ARG A 15 -8.22 -18.71 24.06
CA ARG A 15 -8.88 -17.42 23.99
C ARG A 15 -8.65 -16.83 22.62
N VAL A 16 -9.70 -16.77 21.80
CA VAL A 16 -9.75 -15.89 20.62
C VAL A 16 -9.58 -14.45 21.13
N PRO A 17 -8.56 -13.70 20.68
CA PRO A 17 -8.35 -12.33 21.14
C PRO A 17 -9.56 -11.46 20.81
N SER A 18 -10.07 -10.71 21.80
CA SER A 18 -11.12 -9.74 21.57
C SER A 18 -10.60 -8.58 20.71
N ASN A 19 -11.41 -8.11 19.76
CA ASN A 19 -11.13 -7.08 18.74
C ASN A 19 -10.71 -5.68 19.26
N ARG A 20 -10.38 -5.51 20.55
CA ARG A 20 -10.03 -4.23 21.18
C ARG A 20 -8.54 -3.99 21.40
N ASP A 21 -7.68 -4.99 21.21
CA ASP A 21 -6.22 -4.89 21.44
C ASP A 21 -5.36 -4.99 20.17
N VAL A 22 -5.96 -5.04 18.98
CA VAL A 22 -5.18 -5.08 17.73
C VAL A 22 -4.79 -3.66 17.35
N ASP A 23 -3.51 -3.33 17.45
CA ASP A 23 -2.93 -2.10 16.91
C ASP A 23 -2.87 -2.20 15.38
N TRP A 24 -4.03 -2.01 14.74
CA TRP A 24 -4.23 -2.16 13.29
C TRP A 24 -3.32 -1.24 12.46
N VAL A 25 -2.97 -0.07 12.99
CA VAL A 25 -2.10 0.92 12.33
C VAL A 25 -1.12 1.44 13.36
N ARG A 26 0.16 1.15 13.15
CA ARG A 26 1.22 1.55 14.07
C ARG A 26 2.33 2.35 13.38
N ARG A 27 2.99 3.14 14.22
CA ARG A 27 4.22 3.84 13.84
C ARG A 27 5.35 2.82 13.63
N PRO A 28 6.06 2.86 12.49
CA PRO A 28 7.29 2.09 12.35
C PRO A 28 8.33 2.50 13.41
N THR A 29 9.11 1.55 13.88
CA THR A 29 10.33 1.85 14.66
C THR A 29 11.40 2.49 13.76
N VAL A 30 12.46 3.01 14.37
CA VAL A 30 13.59 3.56 13.61
C VAL A 30 14.30 2.45 12.83
N ALA A 31 14.43 1.25 13.43
CA ALA A 31 15.02 0.09 12.77
C ALA A 31 14.19 -0.36 11.56
N GLU A 32 12.87 -0.50 11.70
CA GLU A 32 11.99 -0.87 10.59
C GLU A 32 12.02 0.14 9.44
N LEU A 33 12.14 1.44 9.73
CA LEU A 33 12.30 2.46 8.69
C LEU A 33 13.62 2.30 7.94
N ALA A 34 14.72 2.03 8.64
CA ALA A 34 16.03 1.81 8.04
C ALA A 34 16.07 0.51 7.21
N GLU A 35 15.45 -0.56 7.69
CA GLU A 35 15.29 -1.82 6.96
C GLU A 35 14.50 -1.62 5.67
N PHE A 36 13.36 -0.91 5.76
CA PHE A 36 12.55 -0.54 4.59
C PHE A 36 13.34 0.30 3.59
N ASP A 37 14.06 1.32 4.04
CA ASP A 37 14.88 2.16 3.16
C ASP A 37 16.00 1.36 2.46
N GLY A 38 16.63 0.43 3.20
CA GLY A 38 17.62 -0.48 2.65
C GLY A 38 17.02 -1.45 1.62
N ALA A 39 15.85 -2.03 1.90
CA ALA A 39 15.15 -2.90 0.95
C ALA A 39 14.73 -2.14 -0.31
N TRP A 40 14.17 -0.93 -0.15
CA TRP A 40 13.83 -0.06 -1.27
C TRP A 40 15.05 0.27 -2.13
N THR A 41 16.16 0.65 -1.51
CA THR A 41 17.40 1.02 -2.22
C THR A 41 18.00 -0.17 -2.96
N ARG A 42 17.94 -1.38 -2.38
CA ARG A 42 18.34 -2.61 -3.09
C ARG A 42 17.46 -2.89 -4.30
N ARG A 43 16.15 -2.62 -4.20
CA ARG A 43 15.19 -2.95 -5.25
C ARG A 43 15.15 -1.94 -6.41
N PHE A 44 15.31 -0.66 -6.11
CA PHE A 44 15.10 0.44 -7.05
C PHE A 44 16.32 1.35 -7.25
N GLY A 45 17.40 1.12 -6.51
CA GLY A 45 18.57 2.00 -6.50
C GLY A 45 18.40 3.20 -5.55
N GLY A 46 19.39 4.09 -5.57
CA GLY A 46 19.46 5.24 -4.66
C GLY A 46 18.62 6.45 -5.05
N THR A 47 18.04 6.47 -6.26
CA THR A 47 17.21 7.59 -6.72
C THR A 47 15.94 7.68 -5.86
N PRO A 48 15.63 8.86 -5.29
CA PRO A 48 14.36 9.06 -4.59
C PRO A 48 13.20 8.95 -5.59
N LEU A 49 12.30 8.00 -5.36
CA LEU A 49 11.16 7.73 -6.24
C LEU A 49 9.86 7.88 -5.43
N ARG A 50 8.82 8.43 -6.08
CA ARG A 50 7.43 8.33 -5.61
C ARG A 50 6.66 7.29 -6.42
N ALA A 51 5.42 7.03 -6.03
CA ALA A 51 4.61 5.95 -6.57
C ALA A 51 4.45 6.04 -8.09
N ILE A 52 4.14 7.24 -8.60
CA ILE A 52 3.93 7.49 -10.03
C ILE A 52 5.18 7.25 -10.89
N ASP A 53 6.39 7.38 -10.33
CA ASP A 53 7.64 7.23 -11.06
C ASP A 53 7.97 5.76 -11.32
N LEU A 54 7.46 4.86 -10.48
CA LEU A 54 7.84 3.44 -10.47
C LEU A 54 7.55 2.73 -11.79
N ARG A 55 6.52 3.16 -12.52
CA ARG A 55 6.18 2.61 -13.85
C ARG A 55 7.27 2.84 -14.90
N TYR A 56 8.19 3.79 -14.67
CA TYR A 56 9.28 4.12 -15.58
C TYR A 56 10.60 3.41 -15.25
N VAL A 57 10.72 2.82 -14.06
CA VAL A 57 11.98 2.19 -13.62
C VAL A 57 12.31 0.95 -14.46
N ASP A 58 11.34 0.06 -14.62
CA ASP A 58 11.48 -1.16 -15.42
C ASP A 58 10.10 -1.61 -15.93
N ARG A 59 9.77 -1.23 -17.17
CA ARG A 59 8.46 -1.51 -17.77
C ARG A 59 8.19 -3.02 -17.93
N SER A 60 9.22 -3.87 -17.96
CA SER A 60 9.05 -5.32 -18.09
C SER A 60 8.42 -5.96 -16.84
N LYS A 61 8.49 -5.27 -15.70
CA LYS A 61 7.96 -5.70 -14.40
C LYS A 61 6.70 -4.94 -13.97
N TRP A 62 6.24 -4.01 -14.80
CA TRP A 62 5.07 -3.19 -14.53
C TRP A 62 3.81 -3.80 -15.17
N VAL A 63 2.70 -3.76 -14.44
CA VAL A 63 1.36 -4.07 -14.97
C VAL A 63 0.34 -3.10 -14.39
N ARG A 64 -0.64 -2.73 -15.21
CA ARG A 64 -1.77 -1.90 -14.83
C ARG A 64 -3.06 -2.72 -14.84
N LEU A 65 -3.85 -2.57 -13.78
CA LEU A 65 -5.16 -3.21 -13.63
C LEU A 65 -6.22 -2.16 -13.29
N HIS A 66 -7.38 -2.24 -13.94
CA HIS A 66 -8.51 -1.36 -13.71
C HIS A 66 -9.33 -1.77 -12.49
N SER A 67 -9.70 -0.77 -11.71
CA SER A 67 -10.47 -0.95 -10.48
C SER A 67 -11.96 -1.23 -10.75
N LEU A 68 -12.47 -0.87 -11.92
CA LEU A 68 -13.85 -1.08 -12.32
C LEU A 68 -13.95 -1.75 -13.71
N PRO A 69 -15.08 -2.41 -14.03
CA PRO A 69 -15.37 -2.90 -15.37
C PRO A 69 -15.26 -1.80 -16.43
N GLU A 70 -15.00 -2.21 -17.67
CA GLU A 70 -14.97 -1.32 -18.85
C GLU A 70 -13.98 -0.15 -18.71
N SER A 71 -12.97 -0.32 -17.85
CA SER A 71 -11.99 0.73 -17.54
C SER A 71 -12.62 2.02 -16.98
N LYS A 72 -13.82 1.93 -16.36
CA LYS A 72 -14.45 3.08 -15.70
C LYS A 72 -13.51 3.66 -14.65
N ARG A 73 -13.37 4.99 -14.67
CA ARG A 73 -12.39 5.70 -13.83
C ARG A 73 -12.91 5.95 -12.40
N TYR A 74 -14.13 6.43 -12.25
CA TYR A 74 -14.66 6.85 -10.96
C TYR A 74 -15.87 6.01 -10.56
N ALA A 75 -15.94 5.65 -9.28
CA ALA A 75 -17.13 5.05 -8.70
C ALA A 75 -18.16 6.14 -8.38
N GLU A 76 -19.41 5.87 -8.73
CA GLU A 76 -20.57 6.77 -8.56
C GLU A 76 -21.65 6.15 -7.67
N SER A 77 -21.47 4.87 -7.28
CA SER A 77 -22.37 4.15 -6.39
C SER A 77 -21.61 3.28 -5.40
N GLU A 78 -22.25 2.93 -4.28
CA GLU A 78 -21.67 1.99 -3.31
C GLU A 78 -21.41 0.60 -3.91
N ALA A 79 -22.19 0.18 -4.91
CA ALA A 79 -21.94 -1.07 -5.63
C ALA A 79 -20.59 -1.03 -6.38
N GLU A 80 -20.28 0.10 -7.01
CA GLU A 80 -18.99 0.31 -7.67
C GLU A 80 -17.86 0.42 -6.66
N TYR A 81 -18.06 1.09 -5.52
CA TYR A 81 -17.09 1.06 -4.42
C TYR A 81 -16.82 -0.34 -3.89
N MET A 82 -17.85 -1.19 -3.77
CA MET A 82 -17.65 -2.57 -3.36
C MET A 82 -16.83 -3.36 -4.38
N GLU A 83 -17.10 -3.19 -5.68
CA GLU A 83 -16.33 -3.85 -6.75
C GLU A 83 -14.87 -3.38 -6.79
N LEU A 84 -14.63 -2.08 -6.71
CA LEU A 84 -13.28 -1.53 -6.76
C LEU A 84 -12.43 -1.97 -5.56
N LEU A 85 -13.03 -1.96 -4.37
CA LEU A 85 -12.38 -2.47 -3.16
C LEU A 85 -12.13 -3.98 -3.27
N ARG A 86 -13.07 -4.74 -3.84
CA ARG A 86 -12.89 -6.18 -4.08
C ARG A 86 -11.68 -6.45 -4.96
N ARG A 87 -11.50 -5.69 -6.07
CA ARG A 87 -10.35 -5.83 -6.96
C ARG A 87 -9.04 -5.44 -6.27
N TYR A 88 -8.99 -4.30 -5.59
CA TYR A 88 -7.78 -3.89 -4.87
C TYR A 88 -7.37 -4.90 -3.80
N PHE A 89 -8.31 -5.43 -3.02
CA PHE A 89 -7.99 -6.42 -2.00
C PHE A 89 -7.60 -7.78 -2.60
N ALA A 90 -8.19 -8.20 -3.72
CA ALA A 90 -7.77 -9.40 -4.43
C ALA A 90 -6.33 -9.29 -4.95
N ILE A 91 -5.96 -8.15 -5.54
CA ILE A 91 -4.57 -7.87 -5.94
C ILE A 91 -3.66 -7.90 -4.72
N LEU A 92 -4.03 -7.20 -3.64
CA LEU A 92 -3.22 -7.15 -2.43
C LEU A 92 -3.02 -8.54 -1.82
N ASP A 93 -4.05 -9.39 -1.79
CA ASP A 93 -3.97 -10.77 -1.31
C ASP A 93 -2.99 -11.61 -2.14
N GLU A 94 -3.07 -11.49 -3.46
CA GLU A 94 -2.16 -12.18 -4.36
C GLU A 94 -0.71 -11.78 -4.10
N LEU A 95 -0.44 -10.47 -3.98
CA LEU A 95 0.93 -9.97 -3.84
C LEU A 95 1.54 -10.26 -2.46
N ARG A 96 0.77 -10.10 -1.39
CA ARG A 96 1.27 -10.24 -0.01
C ARG A 96 1.47 -11.71 0.40
N GLY A 97 0.79 -12.64 -0.27
CA GLY A 97 0.64 -14.02 0.21
C GLY A 97 0.12 -14.06 1.64
N ASN A 98 0.93 -14.56 2.57
CA ASN A 98 0.56 -14.69 3.99
C ASN A 98 0.98 -13.49 4.86
N GLU A 99 1.64 -12.47 4.31
CA GLU A 99 2.07 -11.31 5.10
C GLU A 99 0.85 -10.51 5.58
N GLN A 100 0.75 -10.34 6.91
CA GLN A 100 -0.38 -9.65 7.53
C GLN A 100 -0.08 -8.18 7.84
N ILE A 101 1.19 -7.79 8.00
CA ILE A 101 1.57 -6.41 8.31
C ILE A 101 2.26 -5.81 7.10
N LEU A 102 1.59 -4.86 6.47
CA LEU A 102 2.02 -4.20 5.26
C LEU A 102 2.80 -2.92 5.60
N THR A 103 3.73 -2.57 4.73
CA THR A 103 4.28 -1.22 4.67
C THR A 103 3.39 -0.38 3.76
N VAL A 104 2.85 0.71 4.31
CA VAL A 104 2.08 1.70 3.55
C VAL A 104 2.86 3.00 3.54
N VAL A 105 3.09 3.56 2.36
CA VAL A 105 3.67 4.90 2.19
C VAL A 105 2.59 5.84 1.67
N THR A 106 2.48 7.00 2.33
CA THR A 106 1.59 8.09 1.92
C THR A 106 2.39 9.37 1.81
N CYS A 107 1.92 10.34 1.04
CA CYS A 107 2.64 11.58 0.85
C CYS A 107 1.90 12.81 1.39
N SER A 108 2.60 13.95 1.40
CA SER A 108 2.02 15.29 1.45
C SER A 108 2.86 16.20 0.58
N PHE A 109 2.20 17.13 -0.11
CA PHE A 109 2.87 18.04 -1.02
C PHE A 109 3.12 19.39 -0.36
N SER A 110 4.22 20.02 -0.73
CA SER A 110 4.43 21.45 -0.49
C SER A 110 5.06 22.10 -1.70
N PHE A 111 4.82 23.38 -1.88
CA PHE A 111 5.53 24.20 -2.85
C PHE A 111 6.39 25.18 -2.07
N SER A 112 7.70 24.94 -2.04
CA SER A 112 8.62 25.69 -1.18
C SER A 112 10.07 25.49 -1.60
N ARG A 113 10.93 26.46 -1.27
CA ARG A 113 12.38 26.27 -1.24
C ARG A 113 12.85 25.32 -0.13
N SER A 114 12.03 25.08 0.89
CA SER A 114 12.39 24.24 2.02
C SER A 114 11.97 22.79 1.80
N GLN A 115 12.91 21.85 1.92
CA GLN A 115 12.64 20.41 1.94
C GLN A 115 11.89 19.94 3.22
N ARG A 116 11.65 20.85 4.18
CA ARG A 116 11.03 20.50 5.46
C ARG A 116 9.60 19.99 5.26
N PRO A 117 9.24 18.83 5.86
CA PRO A 117 7.90 18.29 5.73
C PRO A 117 6.83 19.22 6.32
N VAL A 118 5.72 19.32 5.60
CA VAL A 118 4.52 20.07 6.03
C VAL A 118 3.52 19.19 6.77
N ARG A 119 2.49 19.82 7.35
CA ARG A 119 1.36 19.10 7.97
C ARG A 119 0.68 18.20 6.93
N ARG A 120 0.40 16.97 7.33
CA ARG A 120 -0.35 16.01 6.50
C ARG A 120 -1.79 16.44 6.32
N ASN A 121 -2.38 16.10 5.17
CA ASN A 121 -3.82 16.22 4.92
C ASN A 121 -4.62 15.55 6.05
N SER A 122 -5.71 16.19 6.50
CA SER A 122 -6.59 15.70 7.55
C SER A 122 -7.13 14.28 7.30
N VAL A 123 -7.43 13.92 6.04
CA VAL A 123 -7.85 12.56 5.66
C VAL A 123 -6.78 11.54 6.07
N LEU A 124 -5.54 11.76 5.63
CA LEU A 124 -4.41 10.88 5.91
C LEU A 124 -3.99 10.90 7.39
N ALA A 125 -4.12 12.04 8.06
CA ALA A 125 -3.82 12.18 9.48
C ALA A 125 -4.82 11.42 10.36
N GLY A 126 -6.10 11.39 9.96
CA GLY A 126 -7.14 10.62 10.64
C GLY A 126 -7.07 9.11 10.36
N LEU A 127 -6.89 8.72 9.09
CA LEU A 127 -6.86 7.31 8.68
C LEU A 127 -5.61 6.58 9.15
N LEU A 128 -4.44 7.22 9.01
CA LEU A 128 -3.15 6.62 9.31
C LEU A 128 -2.37 7.48 10.29
N PRO A 129 -2.68 7.40 11.59
CA PRO A 129 -2.06 8.25 12.60
C PRO A 129 -0.61 7.84 12.86
N ARG A 130 0.20 8.81 13.29
CA ARG A 130 1.58 8.61 13.79
C ARG A 130 2.56 7.92 12.79
N PRO A 131 2.72 8.42 11.55
CA PRO A 131 3.76 7.91 10.66
C PRO A 131 5.19 8.09 11.20
N ARG A 132 6.13 7.43 10.54
CA ARG A 132 7.51 7.93 10.45
C ARG A 132 7.66 8.72 9.16
N TYR A 133 8.23 9.91 9.24
CA TYR A 133 8.76 10.57 8.06
C TYR A 133 9.91 9.73 7.50
N TRP A 134 9.95 9.56 6.18
CA TRP A 134 10.98 8.80 5.50
C TRP A 134 11.94 9.70 4.74
N ARG A 135 11.44 10.40 3.72
CA ARG A 135 12.22 11.32 2.89
C ARG A 135 11.33 12.27 2.11
N SER A 136 11.92 13.31 1.53
CA SER A 136 11.28 14.20 0.57
C SER A 136 11.88 13.97 -0.82
N VAL A 137 11.03 13.88 -1.83
CA VAL A 137 11.40 13.85 -3.26
C VAL A 137 11.09 15.22 -3.85
N SER A 138 12.00 15.80 -4.64
CA SER A 138 11.73 17.03 -5.39
C SER A 138 11.24 16.70 -6.79
N GLU A 139 10.27 17.46 -7.29
CA GLU A 139 9.86 17.43 -8.69
C GLU A 139 10.56 18.52 -9.55
N GLY A 140 11.39 19.37 -8.94
CA GLY A 140 12.10 20.47 -9.61
C GLY A 140 13.60 20.21 -9.80
N GLU A 141 14.18 20.77 -10.86
CA GLU A 141 15.61 20.61 -11.20
C GLU A 141 16.50 21.69 -10.54
N ASP A 142 15.96 22.87 -10.23
CA ASP A 142 16.74 23.99 -9.66
C ASP A 142 16.51 24.14 -8.14
N GLU A 143 17.54 23.84 -7.35
CA GLU A 143 17.56 23.91 -5.88
C GLU A 143 17.39 25.33 -5.31
N HIS A 144 17.54 26.37 -6.14
CA HIS A 144 17.43 27.78 -5.75
C HIS A 144 16.02 28.36 -5.98
N GLU A 145 15.14 27.63 -6.67
CA GLU A 145 13.75 28.01 -6.93
C GLU A 145 12.75 27.33 -5.97
N GLU A 146 11.51 27.82 -5.97
CA GLU A 146 10.43 27.10 -5.27
C GLU A 146 10.17 25.77 -5.98
N GLN A 147 10.25 24.67 -5.24
CA GLN A 147 10.07 23.33 -5.78
C GLN A 147 8.79 22.70 -5.25
N ALA A 148 8.16 21.86 -6.06
CA ALA A 148 7.17 20.92 -5.57
C ALA A 148 7.90 19.78 -4.84
N TRP A 149 7.64 19.65 -3.55
CA TRP A 149 8.16 18.59 -2.69
C TRP A 149 7.09 17.57 -2.39
N VAL A 150 7.46 16.29 -2.50
CA VAL A 150 6.66 15.14 -2.08
C VAL A 150 7.26 14.55 -0.82
N HIS A 151 6.63 14.80 0.34
CA HIS A 151 7.09 14.31 1.63
C HIS A 151 6.48 12.94 1.92
N LEU A 152 7.31 11.90 1.98
CA LEU A 152 6.87 10.51 2.14
C LEU A 152 6.88 10.08 3.61
N TYR A 153 5.84 9.34 3.98
CA TYR A 153 5.57 8.89 5.33
C TYR A 153 5.23 7.41 5.34
N VAL A 154 5.91 6.65 6.19
CA VAL A 154 5.79 5.19 6.32
C VAL A 154 4.93 4.83 7.52
N HIS A 155 4.06 3.84 7.30
CA HIS A 155 3.16 3.25 8.29
C HIS A 155 3.29 1.73 8.25
N ARG A 156 3.07 1.07 9.38
CA ARG A 156 2.84 -0.38 9.43
C ARG A 156 1.36 -0.62 9.65
N VAL A 157 0.71 -1.26 8.68
CA VAL A 157 -0.74 -1.41 8.62
C VAL A 157 -1.06 -2.89 8.53
N HIS A 158 -1.83 -3.40 9.48
CA HIS A 158 -2.33 -4.76 9.38
C HIS A 158 -3.33 -4.85 8.22
N ARG A 159 -3.30 -5.94 7.48
CA ARG A 159 -4.13 -6.17 6.30
C ARG A 159 -5.63 -5.94 6.57
N GLU A 160 -6.17 -6.56 7.61
CA GLU A 160 -7.59 -6.39 7.98
C GLU A 160 -7.92 -5.04 8.66
N ALA A 161 -7.00 -4.07 8.68
CA ALA A 161 -7.26 -2.75 9.24
C ALA A 161 -8.40 -2.05 8.46
N PRO A 162 -9.46 -1.56 9.13
CA PRO A 162 -10.49 -0.75 8.47
C PRO A 162 -9.91 0.49 7.77
N ALA A 163 -8.84 1.06 8.32
CA ALA A 163 -8.11 2.18 7.73
C ALA A 163 -7.54 1.89 6.34
N LEU A 164 -7.20 0.63 6.02
CA LEU A 164 -6.69 0.26 4.69
C LEU A 164 -7.80 0.32 3.64
N ARG A 165 -9.01 -0.14 3.97
CA ARG A 165 -10.19 -0.01 3.12
C ARG A 165 -10.50 1.46 2.84
N GLU A 166 -10.49 2.28 3.88
CA GLU A 166 -10.75 3.72 3.74
C GLU A 166 -9.63 4.45 2.98
N LEU A 167 -8.38 4.01 3.11
CA LEU A 167 -7.27 4.53 2.31
C LEU A 167 -7.47 4.24 0.82
N PHE A 168 -7.87 3.01 0.48
CA PHE A 168 -8.16 2.63 -0.90
C PHE A 168 -9.32 3.41 -1.49
N ARG A 169 -10.38 3.64 -0.71
CA ARG A 169 -11.47 4.54 -1.11
C ARG A 169 -10.96 5.97 -1.32
N ALA A 170 -10.14 6.49 -0.41
CA ALA A 170 -9.55 7.81 -0.54
C ALA A 170 -8.62 7.94 -1.75
N ALA A 171 -7.90 6.88 -2.12
CA ALA A 171 -7.07 6.86 -3.33
C ALA A 171 -7.92 6.90 -4.60
N ALA A 172 -9.01 6.13 -4.65
CA ALA A 172 -9.95 6.14 -5.77
C ALA A 172 -10.67 7.49 -5.96
N ASP A 173 -10.83 8.25 -4.87
CA ASP A 173 -11.43 9.60 -4.88
C ASP A 173 -10.38 10.73 -5.02
N GLU A 174 -9.11 10.40 -5.33
CA GLU A 174 -7.98 11.35 -5.38
C GLU A 174 -7.73 12.16 -4.07
N ARG A 175 -8.33 11.74 -2.95
CA ARG A 175 -8.12 12.34 -1.62
C ARG A 175 -6.83 11.87 -0.95
N ALA A 176 -6.27 10.75 -1.41
CA ALA A 176 -4.99 10.21 -1.02
C ALA A 176 -4.22 9.78 -2.28
N VAL A 177 -3.40 10.68 -2.83
CA VAL A 177 -2.59 10.41 -4.02
C VAL A 177 -1.22 9.83 -3.65
N ASP A 178 -0.51 9.26 -4.64
CA ASP A 178 0.84 8.70 -4.50
C ASP A 178 0.97 7.67 -3.35
N VAL A 179 -0.10 6.88 -3.13
CA VAL A 179 -0.09 5.79 -2.14
C VAL A 179 0.73 4.62 -2.66
N ILE A 180 1.59 4.08 -1.80
CA ILE A 180 2.31 2.82 -2.04
C ILE A 180 1.91 1.82 -0.95
N VAL A 181 1.64 0.59 -1.35
CA VAL A 181 1.49 -0.56 -0.45
C VAL A 181 2.50 -1.63 -0.88
N THR A 182 3.22 -2.20 0.08
CA THR A 182 4.24 -3.22 -0.15
C THR A 182 4.47 -4.09 1.09
N GLY A 183 5.15 -5.22 0.92
CA GLY A 183 5.64 -6.05 2.03
C GLY A 183 6.94 -5.51 2.65
N SER A 184 7.44 -6.15 3.71
CA SER A 184 8.69 -5.75 4.37
C SER A 184 9.90 -5.76 3.44
N GLU A 185 9.97 -6.74 2.54
CA GLU A 185 11.12 -6.95 1.64
C GLU A 185 11.06 -6.12 0.34
N VAL A 186 9.98 -5.37 0.11
CA VAL A 186 9.79 -4.53 -1.09
C VAL A 186 9.93 -5.35 -2.39
N THR A 187 9.49 -6.60 -2.39
CA THR A 187 9.55 -7.50 -3.57
C THR A 187 8.49 -7.15 -4.61
N TRP A 188 7.38 -6.60 -4.17
CA TRP A 188 6.26 -6.11 -4.98
C TRP A 188 5.84 -4.71 -4.53
N VAL A 189 5.24 -3.92 -5.41
CA VAL A 189 4.58 -2.65 -5.05
C VAL A 189 3.19 -2.63 -5.66
N LEU A 190 2.21 -2.20 -4.87
CA LEU A 190 0.86 -1.83 -5.29
C LEU A 190 0.71 -0.32 -5.13
N HIS A 191 0.44 0.38 -6.23
CA HIS A 191 0.10 1.79 -6.26
C HIS A 191 -1.37 1.95 -6.69
N PRO A 192 -2.33 2.06 -5.77
CA PRO A 192 -3.73 2.31 -6.09
C PRO A 192 -3.97 3.80 -6.35
N TYR A 193 -4.85 4.10 -7.29
CA TYR A 193 -5.28 5.45 -7.66
C TYR A 193 -6.63 5.37 -8.38
N ASP A 194 -7.23 6.52 -8.68
CA ASP A 194 -8.49 6.61 -9.41
C ASP A 194 -8.49 5.83 -10.74
N GLY A 195 -9.44 4.91 -10.89
CA GLY A 195 -9.57 4.05 -12.06
C GLY A 195 -8.72 2.79 -12.06
N GLY A 196 -7.74 2.62 -11.17
CA GLY A 196 -6.94 1.40 -11.19
C GLY A 196 -5.82 1.27 -10.18
N SER A 197 -4.84 0.45 -10.54
CA SER A 197 -3.61 0.27 -9.80
C SER A 197 -2.47 -0.06 -10.74
N ASP A 198 -1.30 0.47 -10.43
CA ASP A 198 -0.03 0.09 -11.03
C ASP A 198 0.68 -0.86 -10.08
N LEU A 199 1.11 -2.01 -10.60
CA LEU A 199 1.88 -3.01 -9.86
C LEU A 199 3.30 -3.07 -10.39
N ILE A 200 4.25 -3.25 -9.48
CA ILE A 200 5.66 -3.51 -9.83
C ILE A 200 6.05 -4.84 -9.21
N LEU A 201 6.37 -5.81 -10.06
CA LEU A 201 6.62 -7.20 -9.67
C LEU A 201 8.13 -7.49 -9.59
N PRO A 202 8.56 -8.57 -8.92
CA PRO A 202 9.99 -8.85 -8.77
C PRO A 202 10.66 -9.22 -10.10
N THR A 203 9.93 -9.90 -10.99
CA THR A 203 10.44 -10.38 -12.28
C THR A 203 9.40 -10.21 -13.40
N PRO A 204 9.82 -10.20 -14.68
CA PRO A 204 8.88 -10.24 -15.80
C PRO A 204 7.96 -11.47 -15.78
N VAL A 205 8.47 -12.62 -15.33
CA VAL A 205 7.70 -13.86 -15.21
C VAL A 205 6.57 -13.71 -14.19
N GLU A 206 6.86 -13.14 -13.01
CA GLU A 206 5.81 -12.85 -12.02
C GLU A 206 4.83 -11.78 -12.50
N ARG A 207 5.32 -10.78 -13.25
CA ARG A 207 4.45 -9.78 -13.89
C ARG A 207 3.49 -10.44 -14.86
N ASP A 208 3.96 -11.34 -15.73
CA ASP A 208 3.12 -12.05 -16.70
C ASP A 208 2.12 -12.98 -15.99
N ARG A 209 2.54 -13.69 -14.93
CA ARG A 209 1.65 -14.53 -14.11
C ARG A 209 0.50 -13.73 -13.48
N VAL A 210 0.82 -12.61 -12.83
CA VAL A 210 -0.20 -11.74 -12.19
C VAL A 210 -1.07 -11.06 -13.24
N SER A 211 -0.48 -10.65 -14.36
CA SER A 211 -1.22 -10.10 -15.51
C SER A 211 -2.25 -11.07 -16.05
N GLU A 212 -1.90 -12.35 -16.20
CA GLU A 212 -2.80 -13.40 -16.69
C GLU A 212 -3.90 -13.70 -15.66
N LEU A 213 -3.54 -13.77 -14.38
CA LEU A 213 -4.50 -14.02 -13.30
C LEU A 213 -5.63 -12.98 -13.25
N PHE A 214 -5.31 -11.72 -13.58
CA PHE A 214 -6.25 -10.61 -13.60
C PHE A 214 -6.51 -10.07 -15.01
N VAL A 215 -6.49 -10.96 -16.02
CA VAL A 215 -6.66 -10.58 -17.43
C VAL A 215 -7.94 -9.77 -17.69
N ASP A 216 -9.04 -10.12 -17.03
CA ASP A 216 -10.33 -9.41 -17.15
C ASP A 216 -10.30 -7.97 -16.62
N TRP A 217 -9.26 -7.60 -15.87
CA TRP A 217 -9.10 -6.27 -15.29
C TRP A 217 -8.09 -5.43 -16.08
N ARG A 218 -7.49 -5.97 -17.14
CA ARG A 218 -6.56 -5.22 -17.98
C ARG A 218 -7.29 -4.27 -18.91
N SER A 219 -6.57 -3.22 -19.31
CA SER A 219 -6.98 -2.45 -20.49
C SER A 219 -7.01 -3.38 -21.69
N PRO A 220 -8.02 -3.28 -22.57
CA PRO A 220 -8.01 -3.98 -23.86
C PRO A 220 -6.90 -3.46 -24.79
N TRP A 221 -6.24 -2.36 -24.44
CA TRP A 221 -5.17 -1.74 -25.23
C TRP A 221 -3.78 -2.14 -24.71
N ASP A 222 -2.89 -2.49 -25.63
CA ASP A 222 -1.52 -2.98 -25.32
C ASP A 222 -0.69 -2.00 -24.47
N HIS A 223 -0.96 -0.70 -24.59
CA HIS A 223 -0.26 0.34 -23.84
C HIS A 223 -0.75 0.52 -22.38
N GLY A 224 -1.82 -0.18 -21.98
CA GLY A 224 -2.36 -0.14 -20.63
C GLY A 224 -3.17 1.12 -20.27
N LEU A 225 -3.17 2.15 -21.12
CA LEU A 225 -4.15 3.25 -21.08
C LEU A 225 -5.51 2.79 -21.60
#